data_AF-A0A6N8KVU4-F1
#
_entry.id   AF-A0A6N8KVU4-F1
#
_cell.length_a   1.000
_cell.length_b   1.000
_cell.length_c   1.000
_cell.angle_alpha   90.00
_cell.angle_beta   90.00
_cell.angle_gamma   90.00
#
_symmetry.space_group_name_H-M   'P 1'
#
loop_
_entity.id
_entity.type
_entity.pdbx_description
1 polymer ?
#
loop_
_entity_poly.entity_id
_entity_poly.type
_entity_poly.pdbx_seq_one_letter_code
_entity_poly.pdbx_strand_id
1 'polypeptide(L)'
;MSKKLFVSGIGTGVGKTMASAMLVKKWNADYWKPLQSGDLAASDSMMIHQLLDGQVRIHPERYRLQTPASPHYAAAIDGLEINLSEFKLPETEANLIVEGAGGLFVPLNEQHFMIDLIAQLRLPVVLVLSDYLGCINHSLLSLEALKSRGIPVAYLLFNGPFLASTKQLIQAQVGPETTCMDLPWLDKLSAEELNKHVF
;
A
#
# COMPACT_ATOMS: atom_id res chain seq x y z
N MET A 1 19.15 6.23 9.69
CA MET A 1 17.91 5.53 10.09
C MET A 1 17.24 4.96 8.85
N SER A 2 16.74 3.73 8.92
CA SER A 2 15.97 3.09 7.85
C SER A 2 14.59 3.73 7.68
N LYS A 3 14.17 4.02 6.45
CA LYS A 3 12.82 4.44 6.10
C LYS A 3 11.87 3.24 6.12
N LYS A 4 10.83 3.29 6.95
CA LYS A 4 9.74 2.30 6.98
C LYS A 4 8.42 3.01 6.65
N LEU A 5 7.74 2.57 5.61
CA LEU A 5 6.55 3.22 5.07
C LEU A 5 5.42 2.22 4.86
N PHE A 6 4.19 2.65 5.12
CA PHE A 6 2.99 1.86 4.87
C PHE A 6 2.32 2.32 3.58
N VAL A 7 2.25 1.45 2.58
CA VAL A 7 1.54 1.69 1.32
C VAL A 7 0.08 1.30 1.49
N SER A 8 -0.79 2.30 1.44
CA SER A 8 -2.24 2.13 1.41
C SER A 8 -2.80 2.81 0.15
N GLY A 9 -4.10 2.72 -0.06
CA GLY A 9 -4.74 3.32 -1.23
C GLY A 9 -6.15 3.78 -0.94
N ILE A 10 -6.68 4.58 -1.87
CA ILE A 10 -8.07 5.05 -1.81
C ILE A 10 -9.09 3.94 -2.15
N GLY A 11 -8.63 2.71 -2.36
CA GLY A 11 -9.45 1.54 -2.69
C GLY A 11 -8.63 0.32 -3.10
N THR A 12 -9.34 -0.73 -3.54
CA THR A 12 -8.76 -1.93 -4.15
C THR A 12 -8.40 -1.66 -5.61
N GLY A 13 -7.34 -2.28 -6.13
CA GLY A 13 -6.95 -2.14 -7.55
C GLY A 13 -6.34 -0.79 -7.95
N VAL A 14 -6.10 0.13 -7.01
CA VAL A 14 -5.56 1.48 -7.30
C VAL A 14 -4.07 1.50 -7.68
N GLY A 15 -3.39 0.35 -7.72
CA GLY A 15 -1.97 0.25 -8.09
C GLY A 15 -0.99 0.21 -6.91
N LYS A 16 -1.43 -0.21 -5.71
CA LYS A 16 -0.55 -0.34 -4.53
C LYS A 16 0.68 -1.21 -4.80
N THR A 17 0.50 -2.38 -5.40
CA THR A 17 1.59 -3.33 -5.68
C THR A 17 2.66 -2.74 -6.60
N MET A 18 2.23 -1.96 -7.61
CA MET A 18 3.15 -1.24 -8.49
C MET A 18 3.91 -0.15 -7.74
N ALA A 19 3.19 0.66 -6.95
CA ALA A 19 3.81 1.67 -6.10
C ALA A 19 4.83 1.04 -5.14
N SER A 20 4.48 -0.08 -4.50
CA SER A 20 5.36 -0.85 -3.64
C SER A 20 6.62 -1.28 -4.38
N ALA A 21 6.51 -1.91 -5.56
CA ALA A 21 7.66 -2.34 -6.36
C ALA A 21 8.61 -1.18 -6.69
N MET A 22 8.07 -0.04 -7.09
CA MET A 22 8.86 1.16 -7.38
C MET A 22 9.59 1.71 -6.16
N LEU A 23 8.90 1.80 -5.02
CA LEU A 23 9.48 2.31 -3.77
C LEU A 23 10.55 1.35 -3.22
N VAL A 24 10.28 0.05 -3.30
CA VAL A 24 11.23 -1.02 -2.95
C VAL A 24 12.52 -0.84 -3.74
N LYS A 25 12.42 -0.68 -5.05
CA LYS A 25 13.57 -0.50 -5.92
C LYS A 25 14.29 0.82 -5.69
N LYS A 26 13.56 1.94 -5.66
CA LYS A 26 14.11 3.30 -5.47
C LYS A 26 14.90 3.43 -4.18
N TRP A 27 14.44 2.77 -3.11
CA TRP A 27 15.06 2.89 -1.80
C TRP A 27 15.85 1.65 -1.36
N ASN A 28 16.02 0.67 -2.23
CA ASN A 28 16.63 -0.62 -1.88
C ASN A 28 16.05 -1.17 -0.56
N ALA A 29 14.72 -1.28 -0.51
CA ALA A 29 13.98 -1.67 0.68
C ALA A 29 13.65 -3.16 0.64
N ASP A 30 13.43 -3.73 1.82
CA ASP A 30 12.69 -4.97 1.96
C ASP A 30 11.20 -4.73 1.69
N TYR A 31 10.48 -5.79 1.34
CA TYR A 31 9.04 -5.78 1.16
C TYR A 31 8.34 -6.67 2.17
N TRP A 32 7.21 -6.21 2.70
CA TRP A 32 6.32 -7.01 3.53
C TRP A 32 4.86 -6.74 3.21
N LYS A 33 4.11 -7.79 2.88
CA LYS A 33 2.65 -7.74 2.85
C LYS A 33 2.12 -8.49 4.08
N PRO A 34 1.72 -7.81 5.17
CA PRO A 34 1.28 -8.49 6.38
C PRO A 34 0.09 -9.43 6.15
N LEU A 35 -0.75 -9.13 5.17
CA LEU A 35 -2.01 -9.84 4.95
C LEU A 35 -2.28 -9.99 3.45
N GLN A 36 -2.43 -11.25 3.02
CA GLN A 36 -2.83 -11.62 1.67
C GLN A 36 -4.20 -12.32 1.72
N SER A 37 -5.12 -11.92 0.84
CA SER A 37 -6.42 -12.58 0.67
C SER A 37 -6.63 -12.91 -0.80
N GLY A 38 -6.80 -14.19 -1.11
CA GLY A 38 -6.83 -14.67 -2.49
C GLY A 38 -5.45 -14.65 -3.16
N ASP A 39 -5.43 -15.12 -4.41
CA ASP A 39 -4.27 -15.09 -5.30
C ASP A 39 -2.98 -15.68 -4.71
N LEU A 40 -3.09 -16.72 -3.87
CA LEU A 40 -1.92 -17.28 -3.17
C LEU A 40 -0.85 -17.86 -4.11
N ALA A 41 -1.22 -18.25 -5.34
CA ALA A 41 -0.32 -18.72 -6.38
C ALA A 41 0.28 -17.60 -7.25
N ALA A 42 -0.21 -16.37 -7.11
CA ALA A 42 0.22 -15.18 -7.85
C ALA A 42 0.16 -13.94 -6.95
N SER A 43 0.61 -14.10 -5.70
CA SER A 43 0.48 -13.07 -4.66
C SER A 43 1.27 -11.81 -5.00
N ASP A 44 0.93 -10.68 -4.37
CA ASP A 44 1.66 -9.43 -4.56
C ASP A 44 3.16 -9.55 -4.21
N SER A 45 3.48 -10.33 -3.17
CA SER A 45 4.85 -10.73 -2.82
C SER A 45 5.58 -11.40 -4.00
N MET A 46 4.92 -12.33 -4.70
CA MET A 46 5.49 -13.02 -5.86
C MET A 46 5.60 -12.09 -7.07
N MET A 47 4.60 -11.24 -7.29
CA MET A 47 4.62 -10.23 -8.35
C MET A 47 5.78 -9.27 -8.16
N ILE A 48 5.99 -8.74 -6.96
CA ILE A 48 7.10 -7.83 -6.67
C ILE A 48 8.44 -8.53 -6.81
N HIS A 49 8.57 -9.76 -6.32
CA HIS A 49 9.77 -10.56 -6.52
C HIS A 49 10.10 -10.74 -8.01
N GLN A 50 9.11 -11.02 -8.85
CA GLN A 50 9.29 -11.14 -10.30
C GLN A 50 9.62 -9.79 -10.96
N LEU A 51 8.90 -8.72 -10.62
CA LEU A 51 9.09 -7.37 -11.14
C LEU A 51 10.46 -6.77 -10.80
N LEU A 52 11.15 -7.32 -9.81
CA LEU A 52 12.46 -6.88 -9.36
C LEU A 52 13.55 -7.93 -9.62
N ASP A 53 13.31 -8.88 -10.53
CA ASP A 53 14.27 -9.93 -10.91
C ASP A 53 14.85 -10.72 -9.71
N GLY A 54 14.03 -10.90 -8.66
CA GLY A 54 14.42 -11.54 -7.40
C GLY A 54 15.37 -10.73 -6.51
N GLN A 55 15.68 -9.49 -6.88
CA GLN A 55 16.58 -8.60 -6.13
C GLN A 55 15.85 -7.85 -5.01
N VAL A 56 15.04 -8.57 -4.24
CA VAL A 56 14.27 -8.03 -3.12
C VAL A 56 14.12 -9.08 -2.04
N ARG A 57 14.34 -8.68 -0.79
CA ARG A 57 13.99 -9.51 0.36
C ARG A 57 12.50 -9.36 0.65
N ILE A 58 11.77 -10.47 0.51
CA ILE A 58 10.35 -10.57 0.86
C ILE A 58 10.24 -11.14 2.28
N HIS A 59 9.56 -10.43 3.18
CA HIS A 59 9.19 -10.95 4.49
C HIS A 59 7.86 -11.73 4.39
N PRO A 60 7.71 -12.86 5.11
CA PRO A 60 6.52 -13.69 5.02
C PRO A 60 5.27 -12.94 5.52
N GLU A 61 4.13 -13.20 4.88
CA GLU A 61 2.85 -12.67 5.32
C GLU A 61 2.50 -13.22 6.73
N ARG A 62 1.81 -12.41 7.55
CA ARG A 62 1.29 -12.89 8.84
C ARG A 62 0.05 -13.75 8.63
N TYR A 63 -0.83 -13.34 7.73
CA TYR A 63 -2.02 -14.09 7.35
C TYR A 63 -2.09 -14.28 5.84
N ARG A 64 -2.30 -15.53 5.41
CA ARG A 64 -2.52 -15.93 4.02
C ARG A 64 -3.89 -16.59 3.92
N LEU A 65 -4.86 -15.87 3.39
CA LEU A 65 -6.25 -16.30 3.29
C LEU A 65 -6.55 -16.78 1.87
N GLN A 66 -7.30 -17.87 1.73
CA GLN A 66 -7.58 -18.52 0.46
C GLN A 66 -8.61 -17.76 -0.37
N THR A 67 -9.64 -17.24 0.30
CA THR A 67 -10.78 -16.60 -0.38
C THR A 67 -10.40 -15.20 -0.89
N PRO A 68 -10.63 -14.88 -2.18
CA PRO A 68 -10.40 -13.55 -2.74
C PRO A 68 -11.52 -12.58 -2.34
N ALA A 69 -11.52 -12.17 -1.08
CA ALA A 69 -12.50 -11.26 -0.50
C ALA A 69 -11.85 -10.31 0.52
N SER A 70 -12.65 -9.45 1.16
CA SER A 70 -12.15 -8.64 2.27
C SER A 70 -11.59 -9.52 3.39
N PRO A 71 -10.52 -9.09 4.09
CA PRO A 71 -9.83 -9.93 5.06
C PRO A 71 -10.73 -10.56 6.13
N HIS A 72 -11.64 -9.79 6.73
CA HIS A 72 -12.55 -10.33 7.75
C HIS A 72 -13.39 -11.52 7.24
N TYR A 73 -13.92 -11.40 6.02
CA TYR A 73 -14.78 -12.41 5.42
C TYR A 73 -13.99 -13.63 4.96
N ALA A 74 -12.81 -13.40 4.36
CA ALA A 74 -11.91 -14.48 3.96
C ALA A 74 -11.43 -15.28 5.18
N ALA A 75 -11.10 -14.60 6.28
CA ALA A 75 -10.69 -15.27 7.52
C ALA A 75 -11.84 -16.09 8.13
N ALA A 76 -13.07 -15.56 8.13
CA ALA A 76 -14.24 -16.30 8.59
C ALA A 76 -14.48 -17.59 7.79
N ILE A 77 -14.34 -17.56 6.46
CA ILE A 77 -14.44 -18.76 5.61
C ILE A 77 -13.33 -19.77 5.92
N ASP A 78 -12.12 -19.27 6.12
CA ASP A 78 -10.94 -20.09 6.38
C ASP A 78 -10.89 -20.62 7.84
N GLY A 79 -11.86 -20.24 8.68
CA GLY A 79 -11.90 -20.61 10.11
C GLY A 79 -10.79 -19.94 10.94
N LEU A 80 -10.33 -18.77 10.51
CA LEU A 80 -9.27 -17.98 11.13
C LEU A 80 -9.84 -16.70 11.73
N GLU A 81 -9.17 -16.19 12.76
CA GLU A 81 -9.44 -14.88 13.34
C GLU A 81 -8.20 -14.00 13.19
N ILE A 82 -8.37 -12.81 12.63
CA ILE A 82 -7.27 -11.85 12.45
C ILE A 82 -7.18 -10.98 13.70
N ASN A 83 -6.07 -11.11 14.44
CA ASN A 83 -5.81 -10.32 15.63
C ASN A 83 -4.85 -9.18 15.32
N LEU A 84 -5.27 -7.94 15.58
CA LEU A 84 -4.45 -6.76 15.30
C LEU A 84 -3.08 -6.85 15.99
N SER A 85 -3.03 -7.29 17.25
CA SER A 85 -1.79 -7.40 18.04
C SER A 85 -0.74 -8.38 17.48
N GLU A 86 -1.12 -9.24 16.54
CA GLU A 86 -0.19 -10.20 15.93
C GLU A 86 0.67 -9.59 14.82
N PHE A 87 0.30 -8.42 14.30
CA PHE A 87 1.11 -7.72 13.31
C PHE A 87 2.27 -6.98 13.97
N LYS A 88 3.48 -7.54 13.81
CA LYS A 88 4.74 -6.94 14.26
C LYS A 88 5.62 -6.69 13.05
N LEU A 89 6.30 -5.54 13.03
CA LEU A 89 7.26 -5.26 11.96
C LEU A 89 8.33 -6.36 11.93
N PRO A 90 8.72 -6.84 10.74
CA PRO A 90 9.82 -7.77 10.62
C PRO A 90 11.14 -7.14 11.07
N GLU A 91 12.02 -7.98 11.61
CA GLU A 91 13.37 -7.57 11.99
C GLU A 91 14.22 -7.33 10.75
N THR A 92 14.54 -6.06 10.51
CA THR A 92 15.41 -5.62 9.41
C THR A 92 15.98 -4.23 9.70
N GLU A 93 17.25 -4.06 9.33
CA GLU A 93 18.00 -2.80 9.32
C GLU A 93 17.83 -2.05 7.98
N ALA A 94 17.26 -2.72 6.96
CA ALA A 94 16.99 -2.10 5.67
C ALA A 94 15.78 -1.16 5.74
N ASN A 95 15.61 -0.35 4.69
CA ASN A 95 14.33 0.30 4.45
C ASN A 95 13.24 -0.76 4.31
N LEU A 96 11.98 -0.45 4.62
CA LEU A 96 10.88 -1.40 4.55
C LEU A 96 9.64 -0.76 3.94
N ILE A 97 9.09 -1.43 2.94
CA ILE A 97 7.77 -1.13 2.38
C ILE A 97 6.76 -2.15 2.90
N VAL A 98 5.78 -1.67 3.67
CA VAL A 98 4.67 -2.48 4.19
C VAL A 98 3.43 -2.22 3.32
N GLU A 99 2.90 -3.23 2.64
CA GLU A 99 1.73 -3.05 1.78
C GLU A 99 0.44 -3.53 2.44
N GLY A 100 -0.55 -2.64 2.56
CA GLY A 100 -1.89 -2.98 3.02
C GLY A 100 -2.77 -3.62 1.95
N ALA A 101 -3.80 -4.33 2.39
CA ALA A 101 -4.84 -4.87 1.52
C ALA A 101 -6.02 -3.89 1.35
N GLY A 102 -6.43 -3.63 0.11
CA GLY A 102 -7.57 -2.73 -0.16
C GLY A 102 -7.35 -1.27 0.25
N GLY A 103 -8.33 -0.66 0.92
CA GLY A 103 -8.28 0.73 1.39
C GLY A 103 -8.31 0.86 2.92
N LEU A 104 -8.31 2.10 3.43
CA LEU A 104 -8.15 2.39 4.87
C LEU A 104 -9.20 1.74 5.79
N PHE A 105 -10.46 1.73 5.37
CA PHE A 105 -11.56 1.12 6.13
C PHE A 105 -11.91 -0.29 5.67
N VAL A 106 -10.96 -1.00 5.05
CA VAL A 106 -11.13 -2.44 4.82
C VAL A 106 -11.02 -3.16 6.16
N PRO A 107 -12.02 -3.97 6.55
CA PRO A 107 -12.04 -4.62 7.85
C PRO A 107 -11.04 -5.77 7.92
N LEU A 108 -10.25 -5.78 9.00
CA LEU A 108 -9.40 -6.90 9.39
C LEU A 108 -10.23 -7.94 10.15
N ASN A 109 -11.07 -7.46 11.06
CA ASN A 109 -12.03 -8.22 11.86
C ASN A 109 -13.25 -7.32 12.14
N GLU A 110 -14.13 -7.72 13.05
CA GLU A 110 -15.36 -6.97 13.39
C GLU A 110 -15.10 -5.61 14.07
N GLN A 111 -13.91 -5.41 14.64
CA GLN A 111 -13.58 -4.25 15.48
C GLN A 111 -12.52 -3.33 14.86
N HIS A 112 -11.68 -3.88 13.97
CA HIS A 112 -10.49 -3.21 13.48
C HIS A 112 -10.44 -3.18 11.95
N PHE A 113 -9.87 -2.11 11.43
CA PHE A 113 -9.69 -1.85 10.01
C PHE A 113 -8.21 -1.70 9.66
N MET A 114 -7.91 -1.67 8.36
CA MET A 114 -6.54 -1.47 7.86
C MET A 114 -5.88 -0.21 8.45
N ILE A 115 -6.63 0.87 8.67
CA ILE A 115 -6.12 2.10 9.28
C ILE A 115 -5.66 1.92 10.74
N ASP A 116 -6.26 0.97 11.48
CA ASP A 116 -5.85 0.65 12.84
C ASP A 116 -4.54 -0.15 12.85
N LEU A 117 -4.31 -0.98 11.83
CA LEU A 117 -3.01 -1.62 11.62
C LEU A 117 -1.91 -0.60 11.34
N ILE A 118 -2.19 0.42 10.52
CA ILE A 118 -1.25 1.51 10.27
C ILE A 118 -0.90 2.22 11.58
N ALA A 119 -1.91 2.55 12.40
CA ALA A 119 -1.73 3.18 13.69
C ALA A 119 -0.91 2.30 14.67
N GLN A 120 -1.17 0.98 14.71
CA GLN A 120 -0.42 0.05 15.54
C GLN A 120 1.07 -0.01 15.16
N LEU A 121 1.36 -0.07 13.86
CA LEU A 121 2.74 -0.12 13.36
C LEU A 121 3.46 1.23 13.44
N ARG A 122 2.72 2.33 13.69
CA ARG A 122 3.22 3.70 13.80
C ARG A 122 4.04 4.14 12.59
N LEU A 123 3.60 3.73 11.40
CA LEU A 123 4.29 4.05 10.15
C LEU A 123 3.64 5.24 9.44
N PRO A 124 4.45 6.13 8.85
CA PRO A 124 3.93 7.10 7.88
C PRO A 124 3.38 6.40 6.63
N VAL A 125 2.34 7.01 6.05
CA VAL A 125 1.60 6.44 4.92
C VAL A 125 2.08 6.99 3.58
N VAL A 126 2.21 6.09 2.62
CA VAL A 126 2.16 6.37 1.19
C VAL A 126 0.72 6.09 0.75
N LEU A 127 -0.02 7.12 0.37
CA LEU A 127 -1.39 6.97 -0.13
C LEU A 127 -1.37 6.91 -1.65
N VAL A 128 -1.81 5.79 -2.22
CA VAL A 128 -1.92 5.58 -3.67
C VAL A 128 -3.32 5.96 -4.15
N LEU A 129 -3.37 6.86 -5.12
CA LEU A 129 -4.56 7.37 -5.75
C LEU A 129 -4.61 6.85 -7.18
N SER A 130 -5.80 6.50 -7.68
CA SER A 130 -6.00 6.13 -9.08
C SER A 130 -6.98 7.09 -9.73
N ASP A 131 -6.76 7.42 -11.00
CA ASP A 131 -7.63 8.32 -11.76
C ASP A 131 -8.90 7.61 -12.24
N TYR A 132 -10.04 7.98 -11.67
CA TYR A 132 -11.37 7.52 -12.06
C TYR A 132 -12.43 8.49 -11.54
N LEU A 133 -13.64 8.41 -12.09
CA LEU A 133 -14.77 9.22 -11.60
C LEU A 133 -15.08 8.87 -10.14
N GLY A 134 -14.89 9.84 -9.24
CA GLY A 134 -15.04 9.67 -7.79
C GLY A 134 -13.71 9.64 -7.02
N CYS A 135 -12.57 9.61 -7.70
CA CYS A 135 -11.25 9.58 -7.04
C CYS A 135 -11.01 10.79 -6.12
N ILE A 136 -11.53 11.97 -6.46
CA ILE A 136 -11.44 13.17 -5.61
C ILE A 136 -12.07 12.88 -4.25
N ASN A 137 -13.34 12.45 -4.24
CA ASN A 137 -14.05 12.13 -3.01
C ASN A 137 -13.30 11.09 -2.16
N HIS A 138 -12.88 9.97 -2.77
CA HIS A 138 -12.19 8.92 -2.05
C HIS A 138 -10.81 9.36 -1.51
N SER A 139 -10.11 10.24 -2.24
CA SER A 139 -8.86 10.84 -1.78
C SER A 139 -9.09 11.74 -0.57
N LEU A 140 -10.04 12.66 -0.65
CA LEU A 140 -10.35 13.59 0.44
C LEU A 140 -10.81 12.85 1.71
N LEU A 141 -11.71 11.87 1.57
CA LEU A 141 -12.16 11.04 2.69
C LEU A 141 -11.01 10.23 3.30
N SER A 142 -10.11 9.72 2.48
CA SER A 142 -8.94 8.98 2.97
C SER A 142 -7.97 9.87 3.74
N LEU A 143 -7.71 11.08 3.23
CA LEU A 143 -6.85 12.06 3.88
C LEU A 143 -7.43 12.53 5.21
N GLU A 144 -8.73 12.80 5.27
CA GLU A 144 -9.40 13.18 6.51
C GLU A 144 -9.38 12.05 7.54
N ALA A 145 -9.58 10.79 7.11
CA ALA A 145 -9.49 9.63 8.00
C ALA A 145 -8.09 9.42 8.60
N LEU A 146 -7.03 9.67 7.82
CA LEU A 146 -5.64 9.62 8.27
C LEU A 146 -5.33 10.78 9.23
N LYS A 147 -5.71 12.00 8.85
CA LYS A 147 -5.51 13.22 9.64
C LYS A 147 -6.19 13.15 11.00
N SER A 148 -7.46 12.71 11.04
CA SER A 148 -8.23 12.57 12.28
C SER A 148 -7.63 11.55 13.27
N ARG A 149 -6.78 10.63 12.79
CA ARG A 149 -6.03 9.67 13.61
C ARG A 149 -4.58 10.08 13.87
N GLY A 150 -4.16 11.27 13.41
CA GLY A 150 -2.78 11.73 13.54
C GLY A 150 -1.78 10.87 12.79
N ILE A 151 -2.21 10.15 11.73
CA ILE A 151 -1.33 9.30 10.93
C ILE A 151 -0.69 10.17 9.84
N PRO A 152 0.65 10.34 9.83
CA PRO A 152 1.31 11.20 8.88
C PRO A 152 1.28 10.61 7.48
N VAL A 153 0.97 11.44 6.48
CA VAL A 153 1.07 11.08 5.06
C VAL A 153 2.41 11.57 4.54
N ALA A 154 3.35 10.65 4.32
CA ALA A 154 4.65 11.00 3.78
C ALA A 154 4.61 11.20 2.26
N TYR A 155 3.77 10.43 1.55
CA TYR A 155 3.68 10.49 0.10
C TYR A 155 2.24 10.39 -0.42
N LEU A 156 1.93 11.18 -1.45
CA LEU A 156 0.78 10.96 -2.34
C LEU A 156 1.28 10.49 -3.69
N LEU A 157 0.82 9.32 -4.13
CA LEU A 157 1.20 8.74 -5.41
C LEU A 157 0.00 8.75 -6.35
N PHE A 158 0.08 9.56 -7.41
CA PHE A 158 -0.93 9.67 -8.45
C PHE A 158 -0.68 8.59 -9.51
N ASN A 159 -1.55 7.58 -9.55
CA ASN A 159 -1.50 6.51 -10.53
C ASN A 159 -2.49 6.78 -11.67
N GLY A 160 -1.97 7.15 -12.84
CA GLY A 160 -2.78 7.41 -14.04
C GLY A 160 -2.85 8.88 -14.44
N PRO A 161 -3.64 9.20 -15.48
CA PRO A 161 -3.58 10.47 -16.20
C PRO A 161 -4.37 11.60 -15.50
N PHE A 162 -4.08 11.86 -14.24
CA PHE A 162 -4.72 12.92 -13.47
C PHE A 162 -4.54 14.30 -14.11
N LEU A 163 -5.65 15.02 -14.25
CA LEU A 163 -5.64 16.45 -14.60
C LEU A 163 -4.86 17.26 -13.55
N ALA A 164 -4.13 18.27 -14.00
CA ALA A 164 -3.35 19.14 -13.11
C ALA A 164 -4.22 19.81 -12.03
N SER A 165 -5.43 20.25 -12.39
CA SER A 165 -6.39 20.83 -11.44
C SER A 165 -6.84 19.85 -10.36
N THR A 166 -7.06 18.58 -10.73
CA THR A 166 -7.40 17.51 -9.78
C THR A 166 -6.25 17.25 -8.80
N LYS A 167 -5.00 17.17 -9.31
CA LYS A 167 -3.82 17.00 -8.44
C LYS A 167 -3.71 18.16 -7.46
N GLN A 168 -3.76 19.40 -7.95
CA GLN A 168 -3.64 20.60 -7.11
C GLN A 168 -4.69 20.63 -5.99
N LEU A 169 -5.94 20.28 -6.30
CA LEU A 169 -7.02 20.22 -5.32
C LEU A 169 -6.72 19.22 -4.19
N ILE A 170 -6.23 18.04 -4.53
CA ILE A 170 -5.90 16.98 -3.56
C ILE A 170 -4.64 17.33 -2.78
N GLN A 171 -3.61 17.88 -3.44
CA GLN A 171 -2.37 18.31 -2.83
C GLN A 171 -2.58 19.42 -1.80
N ALA A 172 -3.55 20.30 -2.01
CA ALA A 172 -3.89 21.37 -1.06
C ALA A 172 -4.41 20.86 0.29
N GLN A 173 -4.68 19.56 0.43
CA GLN A 173 -5.20 18.95 1.66
C GLN A 173 -4.12 18.36 2.56
N VAL A 174 -2.88 18.32 2.08
CA VAL A 174 -1.72 17.79 2.83
C VAL A 174 -0.72 18.90 3.14
N GLY A 175 0.10 18.68 4.15
CA GLY A 175 1.12 19.64 4.57
C GLY A 175 2.36 19.63 3.66
N PRO A 176 3.26 20.63 3.81
CA PRO A 176 4.50 20.72 3.03
C PRO A 176 5.47 19.54 3.24
N GLU A 177 5.30 18.76 4.29
CA GLU A 177 6.06 17.54 4.56
C GLU A 177 5.66 16.37 3.63
N THR A 178 4.48 16.42 3.03
CA THR A 178 3.99 15.37 2.14
C THR A 178 4.54 15.55 0.74
N THR A 179 5.31 14.56 0.27
CA THR A 179 5.83 14.56 -1.10
C THR A 179 4.80 13.99 -2.07
N CYS A 180 4.49 14.74 -3.12
CA CYS A 180 3.53 14.30 -4.15
C CYS A 180 4.27 13.89 -5.41
N MET A 181 3.96 12.71 -5.95
CA MET A 181 4.63 12.13 -7.11
C MET A 181 3.64 11.45 -8.04
N ASP A 182 3.94 11.47 -9.33
CA ASP A 182 3.26 10.64 -10.31
C ASP A 182 3.91 9.26 -10.39
N LEU A 183 3.09 8.22 -10.46
CA LEU A 183 3.57 6.93 -10.92
C LEU A 183 3.70 6.99 -12.45
N PRO A 184 4.84 6.54 -12.99
CA PRO A 184 5.02 6.41 -14.42
C PRO A 184 3.96 5.46 -14.97
N TRP A 185 3.45 5.80 -16.15
CA TRP A 185 2.64 4.86 -16.90
C TRP A 185 3.57 3.79 -17.47
N LEU A 186 3.27 2.52 -17.18
CA LEU A 186 4.02 1.38 -17.71
C LEU A 186 3.17 0.69 -18.78
N ASP A 187 3.69 0.64 -20.01
CA ASP A 187 3.06 -0.07 -21.13
C ASP A 187 2.82 -1.56 -20.78
N LYS A 188 3.74 -2.14 -20.00
CA LYS A 188 3.68 -3.50 -19.49
C LYS A 188 4.22 -3.56 -18.07
N LEU A 189 3.61 -4.41 -17.25
CA LEU A 189 4.12 -4.74 -15.92
C LEU A 189 5.33 -5.68 -16.05
N SER A 190 6.54 -5.13 -16.21
CA SER A 190 7.79 -5.88 -16.31
C SER A 190 8.93 -5.22 -15.55
N ALA A 191 9.96 -6.01 -15.21
CA ALA A 191 11.19 -5.49 -14.60
C ALA A 191 11.91 -4.48 -15.50
N GLU A 192 11.89 -4.72 -16.82
CA GLU A 192 12.48 -3.82 -17.82
C GLU A 192 11.81 -2.44 -17.82
N GLU A 193 10.48 -2.40 -17.82
CA GLU A 193 9.72 -1.15 -17.78
C GLU A 193 9.94 -0.42 -16.44
N LEU A 194 9.94 -1.15 -15.33
CA LEU A 194 10.32 -0.59 -14.03
C LEU A 194 11.75 -0.03 -14.02
N ASN A 195 12.70 -0.58 -14.78
CA ASN A 195 14.07 -0.04 -14.86
C ASN A 195 14.12 1.31 -15.56
N LYS A 196 13.20 1.59 -16.49
CA LYS A 196 13.18 2.83 -17.26
C LYS A 196 12.65 4.03 -16.46
N HIS A 197 11.84 3.79 -15.43
CA HIS A 197 11.06 4.83 -14.76
C HIS A 197 11.33 5.02 -13.26
N VAL A 198 12.30 4.30 -12.68
CA VAL A 198 12.71 4.55 -11.30
C VAL A 198 13.54 5.84 -11.26
N PHE A 199 12.94 6.90 -10.71
CA PHE A 199 13.56 8.21 -10.48
C PHE A 199 14.59 8.20 -9.36
#